data_AF-A0A820S9I0-F1
#
_entry.id   AF-A0A820S9I0-F1
#
_cell.length_a   1.000
_cell.length_b   1.000
_cell.length_c   1.000
_cell.angle_alpha   90.00
_cell.angle_beta   90.00
_cell.angle_gamma   90.00
#
_symmetry.space_group_name_H-M   'P 1'
#
loop_
_entity.id
_entity.type
_entity.pdbx_description
1 polymer ?
#
loop_
_entity_poly.entity_id
_entity_poly.type
_entity_poly.pdbx_seq_one_letter_code
_entity_poly.pdbx_strand_id
1 'polypeptide(L)'
;QPNPIDFNIEINSSISPSKLTHLYMRVSDMKFDIFEKFISKIPSKLKVLSFTTESEDINYLDANRWKRFLLKYYPQLEEFYLRYHTTHDNFDSEKRNKFLSLFWIERRWIFEVKMGYKHILYSIKPYKYIENRK
;
A
#
# COMPACT_ATOMS: atom_id res chain seq x y z
N GLN A 1 20.00 -22.13 -6.19
CA GLN A 1 18.61 -21.66 -5.96
C GLN A 1 18.58 -20.94 -4.62
N PRO A 2 18.15 -19.68 -4.52
CA PRO A 2 18.06 -19.03 -3.21
C PRO A 2 16.82 -19.54 -2.46
N ASN A 3 17.01 -19.96 -1.21
CA ASN A 3 15.95 -20.41 -0.32
C ASN A 3 14.89 -19.31 -0.13
N PRO A 4 13.59 -19.63 -0.12
CA PRO A 4 12.57 -18.68 0.31
C PRO A 4 12.83 -18.36 1.78
N ILE A 5 13.11 -17.10 2.09
CA ILE A 5 13.17 -16.61 3.47
C ILE A 5 11.75 -16.73 4.03
N ASP A 6 11.55 -17.73 4.90
CA ASP A 6 10.31 -17.91 5.63
C ASP A 6 10.31 -16.92 6.79
N PHE A 7 9.63 -15.79 6.61
CA PHE A 7 9.37 -14.84 7.69
C PHE A 7 8.32 -15.46 8.62
N ASN A 8 8.76 -16.37 9.50
CA ASN A 8 8.04 -16.77 10.70
C ASN A 8 8.06 -15.59 11.69
N ILE A 9 7.35 -14.53 11.33
CA ILE A 9 7.01 -13.46 12.26
C ILE A 9 5.87 -14.01 13.11
N GLU A 10 6.23 -14.54 14.27
CA GLU A 10 5.29 -14.73 15.37
C GLU A 10 4.74 -13.36 15.74
N ILE A 11 3.51 -13.07 15.29
CA ILE A 11 2.75 -11.96 15.83
C ILE A 11 2.44 -12.36 17.27
N ASN A 12 3.25 -11.93 18.22
CA ASN A 12 3.00 -12.09 19.65
C ASN A 12 1.57 -11.60 19.94
N SER A 13 0.66 -12.54 20.07
CA SER A 13 -0.79 -12.33 20.04
C SER A 13 -1.35 -11.83 21.37
N SER A 14 -0.54 -11.12 22.16
CA SER A 14 -0.99 -10.45 23.39
C SER A 14 -1.87 -9.22 23.10
N ILE A 15 -1.85 -8.71 21.87
CA ILE A 15 -2.80 -7.70 21.41
C ILE A 15 -4.06 -8.44 20.99
N SER A 16 -5.15 -8.28 21.75
CA SER A 16 -6.47 -8.73 21.30
C SER A 16 -6.69 -8.28 19.86
N PRO A 17 -6.77 -9.20 18.88
CA PRO A 17 -6.84 -8.85 17.45
C PRO A 17 -8.11 -8.02 17.11
N SER A 18 -9.01 -7.86 18.08
CA SER A 18 -10.31 -7.23 17.91
C SER A 18 -10.31 -5.69 17.88
N LYS A 19 -9.20 -5.03 18.28
CA LYS A 19 -9.15 -3.55 18.41
C LYS A 19 -8.20 -2.84 17.44
N LEU A 20 -7.41 -3.59 16.67
CA LEU A 20 -6.47 -2.96 15.74
C LEU A 20 -7.24 -2.37 14.56
N THR A 21 -7.34 -1.04 14.56
CA THR A 21 -8.05 -0.27 13.53
C THR A 21 -7.10 0.52 12.64
N HIS A 22 -5.86 0.73 13.08
CA HIS A 22 -4.86 1.49 12.36
C HIS A 22 -3.53 0.74 12.36
N LEU A 23 -2.92 0.64 11.18
CA LEU A 23 -1.62 0.03 11.01
C LEU A 23 -0.74 0.94 10.17
N TYR A 24 0.41 1.28 10.72
CA TYR A 24 1.45 2.08 10.07
C TYR A 24 2.71 1.25 10.01
N MET A 25 3.26 1.11 8.82
CA MET A 25 4.46 0.32 8.59
C MET A 25 5.42 1.05 7.67
N ARG A 26 6.70 0.99 8.02
CA ARG A 26 7.80 1.35 7.15
C ARG A 26 8.72 0.14 7.08
N VAL A 27 8.92 -0.38 5.87
CA VAL A 27 9.75 -1.57 5.66
C VAL A 27 10.66 -1.32 4.46
N SER A 28 11.94 -1.66 4.57
CA SER A 28 12.88 -1.64 3.45
C SER A 28 12.90 -2.99 2.74
N ASP A 29 13.01 -2.98 1.41
CA ASP A 29 13.25 -4.16 0.55
C ASP A 29 12.24 -5.31 0.66
N MET A 30 11.08 -5.07 1.26
CA MET A 30 10.01 -6.07 1.32
C MET A 30 9.35 -6.20 -0.05
N LYS A 31 9.41 -7.40 -0.65
CA LYS A 31 8.64 -7.74 -1.86
C LYS A 31 7.14 -7.74 -1.58
N PHE A 32 6.34 -7.42 -2.60
CA PHE A 32 4.89 -7.36 -2.48
C PHE A 32 4.29 -8.69 -1.99
N ASP A 33 4.76 -9.83 -2.51
CA ASP A 33 4.26 -11.15 -2.09
C ASP A 33 4.43 -11.40 -0.59
N ILE A 34 5.53 -10.90 -0.02
CA ILE A 34 5.85 -11.03 1.41
C ILE A 34 4.94 -10.08 2.20
N PHE A 35 4.79 -8.83 1.74
CA PHE A 35 3.85 -7.88 2.31
C PHE A 35 2.43 -8.45 2.34
N GLU A 36 1.95 -8.98 1.23
CA GLU A 36 0.60 -9.53 1.08
C GLU A 36 0.37 -10.70 2.04
N LYS A 37 1.34 -11.63 2.15
CA LYS A 37 1.30 -12.73 3.12
C LYS A 37 1.26 -12.23 4.55
N PHE A 38 2.12 -11.27 4.90
CA PHE A 38 2.19 -10.71 6.25
C PHE A 38 0.88 -10.03 6.63
N ILE A 39 0.43 -9.11 5.78
CA ILE A 39 -0.75 -8.32 6.05
C ILE A 39 -2.02 -9.18 6.07
N SER A 40 -2.13 -10.22 5.23
CA SER A 40 -3.30 -11.11 5.25
C SER A 40 -3.55 -11.80 6.61
N LYS A 41 -2.55 -11.84 7.49
CA LYS A 41 -2.67 -12.38 8.86
C LYS A 41 -3.25 -11.37 9.85
N ILE A 42 -3.35 -10.09 9.46
CA ILE A 42 -3.82 -9.00 10.32
C ILE A 42 -5.36 -8.91 10.22
N PRO A 43 -6.07 -8.80 11.36
CA PRO A 43 -7.53 -8.76 11.41
C PRO A 43 -8.17 -7.73 10.48
N SER A 44 -9.32 -8.08 9.90
CA SER A 44 -10.02 -7.31 8.87
C SER A 44 -10.72 -6.03 9.35
N LYS A 45 -10.73 -5.76 10.66
CA LYS A 45 -11.33 -4.53 11.25
C LYS A 45 -10.48 -3.28 11.05
N LEU A 46 -9.40 -3.39 10.28
CA LEU A 46 -8.52 -2.29 9.96
C LEU A 46 -9.28 -1.23 9.15
N LYS A 47 -9.29 -0.01 9.67
CA LYS A 47 -9.84 1.19 9.03
C LYS A 47 -8.77 1.96 8.26
N VAL A 48 -7.54 1.97 8.77
CA VAL A 48 -6.42 2.69 8.18
C VAL A 48 -5.23 1.77 7.98
N LEU A 49 -4.75 1.70 6.74
CA LEU A 49 -3.51 1.02 6.38
C LEU A 49 -2.55 2.04 5.76
N SER A 50 -1.41 2.24 6.40
CA SER A 50 -0.34 3.09 5.89
C SER A 50 0.93 2.27 5.73
N PHE A 51 1.45 2.24 4.51
CA PHE A 51 2.65 1.49 4.18
C PHE A 51 3.64 2.38 3.43
N THR A 52 4.88 2.40 3.91
CA THR A 52 6.01 3.05 3.26
C THR A 52 7.08 2.00 2.97
N THR A 53 7.56 1.95 1.74
CA THR A 53 8.66 1.07 1.38
C THR A 53 9.63 1.73 0.41
N GLU A 54 10.89 1.37 0.56
CA GLU A 54 11.96 1.59 -0.41
C GLU A 54 12.27 0.19 -0.94
N SER A 55 11.90 -0.09 -2.19
CA SER A 55 12.02 -1.44 -2.77
C SER A 55 12.15 -1.35 -4.28
N GLU A 56 12.85 -2.30 -4.89
CA GLU A 56 12.93 -2.43 -6.35
C GLU A 56 11.73 -3.21 -6.93
N ASP A 57 10.81 -3.70 -6.09
CA ASP A 57 9.68 -4.51 -6.53
C ASP A 57 8.59 -3.66 -7.21
N ILE A 58 8.59 -3.68 -8.55
CA ILE A 58 7.61 -2.97 -9.38
C ILE A 58 6.15 -3.41 -9.13
N ASN A 59 5.91 -4.53 -8.46
CA ASN A 59 4.55 -4.99 -8.17
C ASN A 59 3.79 -4.03 -7.24
N TYR A 60 4.48 -3.16 -6.49
CA TYR A 60 3.85 -2.07 -5.75
C TYR A 60 3.14 -1.05 -6.64
N LEU A 61 3.46 -1.04 -7.94
CA LEU A 61 2.85 -0.20 -8.96
C LEU A 61 1.76 -0.90 -9.77
N ASP A 62 1.35 -2.12 -9.39
CA ASP A 62 0.21 -2.81 -10.00
C ASP A 62 -1.11 -2.44 -9.28
N ALA A 63 -1.85 -1.50 -9.89
CA ALA A 63 -3.15 -1.06 -9.39
C ALA A 63 -4.18 -2.21 -9.26
N ASN A 64 -4.17 -3.17 -10.17
CA ASN A 64 -5.11 -4.29 -10.14
C ASN A 64 -4.78 -5.25 -9.01
N ARG A 65 -3.48 -5.46 -8.75
CA ARG A 65 -3.03 -6.27 -7.63
C ARG A 65 -3.45 -5.65 -6.30
N TRP A 66 -3.22 -4.35 -6.11
CA TRP A 66 -3.72 -3.63 -4.94
C TRP A 66 -5.24 -3.71 -4.81
N LYS A 67 -6.00 -3.49 -5.89
CA LYS A 67 -7.46 -3.61 -5.87
C LYS A 67 -7.92 -4.99 -5.38
N ARG A 68 -7.37 -6.08 -5.95
CA ARG A 68 -7.71 -7.45 -5.53
C ARG A 68 -7.37 -7.68 -4.06
N PHE A 69 -6.18 -7.25 -3.64
CA PHE A 69 -5.72 -7.36 -2.26
C PHE A 69 -6.67 -6.64 -1.28
N LEU A 70 -6.99 -5.38 -1.54
CA LEU A 70 -7.83 -4.56 -0.68
C LEU A 70 -9.26 -5.07 -0.62
N LEU A 71 -9.85 -5.48 -1.76
CA LEU A 71 -11.18 -6.08 -1.78
C LEU A 71 -11.25 -7.41 -1.01
N LYS A 72 -10.17 -8.21 -1.07
CA LYS A 72 -10.13 -9.52 -0.42
C LYS A 72 -9.93 -9.42 1.10
N TYR A 73 -9.01 -8.59 1.55
CA TYR A 73 -8.57 -8.58 2.96
C TYR A 73 -9.12 -7.39 3.76
N TYR A 74 -9.38 -6.25 3.12
CA TYR A 74 -9.85 -5.03 3.78
C TYR A 74 -10.96 -4.32 3.02
N PRO A 75 -12.11 -4.99 2.77
CA PRO A 75 -13.21 -4.39 2.04
C PRO A 75 -13.75 -3.13 2.74
N GLN A 76 -13.61 -3.05 4.07
CA GLN A 76 -14.05 -1.94 4.92
C GLN A 76 -12.96 -0.88 5.18
N LEU A 77 -11.81 -0.95 4.50
CA LEU A 77 -10.74 0.04 4.68
C LEU A 77 -11.23 1.44 4.30
N GLU A 78 -11.11 2.38 5.22
CA GLU A 78 -11.53 3.77 5.03
C GLU A 78 -10.38 4.57 4.40
N GLU A 79 -9.17 4.42 4.93
CA GLU A 79 -7.99 5.15 4.46
C GLU A 79 -6.86 4.20 4.09
N PHE A 80 -6.33 4.38 2.87
CA PHE A 80 -5.14 3.69 2.41
C PHE A 80 -4.06 4.70 2.04
N TYR A 81 -2.88 4.53 2.64
CA TYR A 81 -1.69 5.30 2.34
C TYR A 81 -0.59 4.36 1.83
N LEU A 82 -0.08 4.64 0.64
CA LEU A 82 1.11 4.01 0.10
C LEU A 82 2.15 5.10 -0.15
N ARG A 83 3.40 4.83 0.24
CA ARG A 83 4.58 5.59 -0.22
C ARG A 83 5.61 4.59 -0.70
N TYR A 84 5.85 4.59 -2.00
CA TYR A 84 6.79 3.72 -2.66
C TYR A 84 7.91 4.56 -3.24
N HIS A 85 9.10 4.41 -2.67
CA HIS A 85 10.31 5.09 -3.10
C HIS A 85 11.12 4.16 -4.02
N THR A 86 11.53 4.68 -5.16
CA THR A 86 12.43 3.98 -6.09
C THR A 86 13.37 4.96 -6.78
N THR A 87 14.49 4.45 -7.26
CA THR A 87 15.47 5.18 -8.09
C THR A 87 15.27 4.90 -9.59
N HIS A 88 14.35 4.00 -9.95
CA HIS A 88 14.14 3.54 -11.32
C HIS A 88 12.75 3.92 -11.83
N ASP A 89 12.68 4.65 -12.96
CA ASP A 89 11.42 4.90 -13.66
C ASP A 89 11.11 3.76 -14.65
N ASN A 90 10.43 2.73 -14.15
CA ASN A 90 9.88 1.67 -15.00
C ASN A 90 8.35 1.80 -15.16
N PHE A 91 7.80 2.98 -14.87
CA PHE A 91 6.35 3.18 -14.77
C PHE A 91 5.75 3.89 -15.98
N ASP A 92 5.32 3.08 -16.94
CA ASP A 92 4.60 3.54 -18.12
C ASP A 92 3.23 4.18 -17.79
N SER A 93 2.86 5.16 -18.60
CA SER A 93 1.56 5.84 -18.66
C SER A 93 0.36 4.90 -18.65
N GLU A 94 0.40 3.77 -19.35
CA GLU A 94 -0.70 2.80 -19.34
C GLU A 94 -0.93 2.17 -17.97
N LYS A 95 0.14 1.91 -17.21
CA LYS A 95 0.05 1.39 -15.84
C LYS A 95 -0.52 2.45 -14.89
N ARG A 96 -0.19 3.72 -15.13
CA ARG A 96 -0.73 4.87 -14.38
C ARG A 96 -2.25 4.97 -14.52
N ASN A 97 -2.77 4.79 -15.73
CA ASN A 97 -4.21 4.90 -16.02
C ASN A 97 -5.05 3.88 -15.22
N LYS A 98 -4.47 2.76 -14.78
CA LYS A 98 -5.19 1.78 -13.95
C LYS A 98 -5.52 2.29 -12.55
N PHE A 99 -4.75 3.26 -12.04
CA PHE A 99 -5.06 3.98 -10.79
C PHE A 99 -6.19 5.01 -10.94
N LEU A 100 -6.69 5.23 -12.15
CA LEU A 100 -7.86 6.08 -12.44
C LEU A 100 -9.16 5.28 -12.62
N SER A 101 -9.15 3.97 -12.31
CA SER A 101 -10.37 3.17 -12.38
C SER A 101 -11.39 3.57 -11.30
N LEU A 102 -12.67 3.26 -11.55
CA LEU A 102 -13.79 3.58 -10.64
C LEU A 102 -13.52 3.16 -9.19
N PHE A 103 -12.85 2.03 -8.97
CA PHE A 103 -12.47 1.57 -7.63
C PHE A 103 -11.70 2.62 -6.82
N TRP A 104 -10.70 3.28 -7.44
CA TRP A 104 -9.89 4.29 -6.76
C TRP A 104 -10.65 5.61 -6.59
N ILE A 105 -11.45 5.98 -7.60
CA ILE A 105 -12.27 7.18 -7.60
C ILE A 105 -13.36 7.12 -6.51
N GLU A 106 -14.11 6.02 -6.44
CA GLU A 106 -15.18 5.82 -5.45
C GLU A 106 -14.65 5.83 -4.02
N ARG A 107 -13.47 5.26 -3.80
CA ARG A 107 -12.78 5.33 -2.50
C ARG A 107 -12.10 6.67 -2.22
N ARG A 108 -12.12 7.58 -3.19
CA ARG A 108 -11.45 8.88 -3.12
C ARG A 108 -9.97 8.74 -2.76
N TRP A 109 -9.30 7.74 -3.32
CA TRP A 109 -7.87 7.53 -3.13
C TRP A 109 -7.13 7.99 -4.38
N ILE A 110 -6.18 8.90 -4.20
CA ILE A 110 -5.44 9.53 -5.30
C ILE A 110 -4.07 8.92 -5.40
N PHE A 111 -3.72 8.51 -6.61
CA PHE A 111 -2.36 8.15 -6.98
C PHE A 111 -1.59 9.40 -7.44
N GLU A 112 -0.43 9.64 -6.83
CA GLU A 112 0.46 10.75 -7.16
C GLU A 112 1.87 10.25 -7.43
N VAL A 113 2.56 10.95 -8.32
CA VAL A 113 3.99 10.74 -8.62
C VAL A 113 4.74 12.04 -8.36
N LYS A 114 5.80 11.96 -7.56
CA LYS A 114 6.73 13.06 -7.32
C LYS A 114 8.11 12.64 -7.77
N MET A 115 8.71 13.42 -8.67
CA MET A 115 10.05 13.19 -9.18
C MET A 115 11.02 14.16 -8.50
N GLY A 116 12.08 13.63 -7.90
CA GLY A 116 13.25 14.38 -7.43
C GLY A 116 14.49 14.03 -8.26
N TYR A 117 15.64 14.61 -7.90
CA TYR A 117 16.88 14.49 -8.67
C TYR A 117 17.36 13.03 -8.89
N LYS A 118 17.10 12.13 -7.93
CA LYS A 118 17.49 10.70 -8.01
C LYS A 118 16.43 9.73 -7.50
N HIS A 119 15.27 10.24 -7.12
CA HIS A 119 14.25 9.45 -6.45
C HIS A 119 12.89 9.78 -7.02
N ILE A 120 12.10 8.75 -7.22
CA ILE A 120 10.70 8.84 -7.60
C ILE A 120 9.89 8.32 -6.42
N LEU A 121 8.95 9.15 -5.98
CA LEU A 121 7.98 8.80 -4.96
C LEU A 121 6.64 8.59 -5.64
N TYR A 122 6.21 7.34 -5.67
CA TYR A 122 4.83 6.98 -5.98
C TYR A 122 4.05 6.93 -4.68
N SER A 123 2.86 7.51 -4.67
CA SER A 123 2.03 7.49 -3.47
C SER A 123 0.56 7.32 -3.77
N ILE A 124 -0.13 6.66 -2.85
CA ILE A 124 -1.58 6.63 -2.78
C ILE A 124 -1.96 7.27 -1.47
N LYS A 125 -2.96 8.15 -1.47
CA LYS A 125 -3.47 8.77 -0.25
C LYS A 125 -4.96 9.11 -0.41
N PRO A 126 -5.73 9.16 0.69
CA PRO A 126 -7.09 9.69 0.64
C PRO A 126 -7.10 11.14 0.20
N TYR A 127 -8.07 11.48 -0.65
CA TYR A 127 -8.40 12.84 -0.98
C TYR A 127 -9.08 13.47 0.23
N LYS A 128 -8.35 14.31 0.95
CA LYS A 128 -8.93 15.19 1.96
C LYS A 128 -9.21 16.51 1.24
N TYR A 129 -10.49 16.90 1.17
CA TYR A 129 -10.83 18.27 0.79
C TYR A 129 -10.00 19.21 1.65
N ILE A 130 -9.31 20.15 1.02
CA ILE A 130 -8.89 21.35 1.74
C ILE A 130 -10.21 22.03 2.10
N GLU A 131 -10.64 21.92 3.36
CA GLU A 131 -11.65 22.84 3.87
C GLU A 131 -11.10 24.24 3.63
N ASN A 132 -11.86 25.01 2.83
CA ASN A 132 -11.54 26.36 2.42
C ASN A 132 -11.00 27.17 3.60
N ARG A 133 -9.78 27.68 3.47
CA ARG A 133 -9.39 28.88 4.23
C ARG A 133 -10.34 29.99 3.78
N LYS A 134 -11.36 30.25 4.59
CA LYS A 134 -12.03 31.55 4.64
C LYS A 134 -11.11 32.55 5.31
#